data_AF-A0A1Y2BWM3-F1
#
_entry.id   AF-A0A1Y2BWM3-F1
#
_cell.length_a   1.000
_cell.length_b   1.000
_cell.length_c   1.000
_cell.angle_alpha   90.00
_cell.angle_beta   90.00
_cell.angle_gamma   90.00
#
_symmetry.space_group_name_H-M   'P 1'
#
loop_
_entity.id
_entity.type
_entity.pdbx_description
1 polymer ?
#
loop_
_entity_poly.entity_id
_entity_poly.type
_entity_poly.pdbx_seq_one_letter_code
_entity_poly.pdbx_strand_id
1 'polypeptide(L)'
;MQAWIALSEIPTTITWGIGTIIVQEESLCTAFGAIHEFFLITTASWHLNASLLCWIVVKRGDKGVSKYWRYFHIYAWGTGMLFTLASFIAGAFLQRGNVMGDATFECWFGPLYADLRIWCFYFWIWLQFGLIVATYIVLAFTAFTVERDLQTFQQSSNDTVRLAFSSTPSVVSTNISSDNVSAANILSVKSSTQNLSNVIAVSGTHAKTYKNPTIGDETSVLSRVVVRGTIVGTGFVLFWSIPTALRVMGFMNLKTPFWLTLLAGISLGASGLCNPAVYFVFRKRDER
;
A
#
# COMPACT_ATOMS: atom_id res chain seq x y z
N MET A 1 -0.79 10.35 -1.17
CA MET A 1 -1.28 9.42 -2.21
C MET A 1 -2.78 9.55 -2.38
N GLN A 2 -3.56 9.37 -1.32
CA GLN A 2 -5.03 9.48 -1.33
C GLN A 2 -5.56 10.77 -1.98
N ALA A 3 -4.96 11.93 -1.70
CA ALA A 3 -5.37 13.18 -2.33
C ALA A 3 -5.25 13.16 -3.87
N TRP A 4 -4.25 12.46 -4.42
CA TRP A 4 -4.05 12.34 -5.87
C TRP A 4 -5.02 11.35 -6.51
N ILE A 5 -5.35 10.26 -5.81
CA ILE A 5 -6.42 9.34 -6.22
C ILE A 5 -7.75 10.10 -6.27
N ALA A 6 -8.09 10.81 -5.20
CA ALA A 6 -9.32 11.60 -5.16
C ALA A 6 -9.34 12.67 -6.26
N LEU A 7 -8.21 13.35 -6.51
CA LEU A 7 -8.12 14.33 -7.58
C LEU A 7 -8.36 13.71 -8.96
N SER A 8 -7.89 12.48 -9.21
CA SER A 8 -8.15 11.79 -10.48
C SER A 8 -9.55 11.19 -10.57
N GLU A 9 -10.21 10.88 -9.45
CA GLU A 9 -11.59 10.36 -9.42
C GLU A 9 -12.66 11.46 -9.63
N ILE A 10 -12.35 12.73 -9.35
CA ILE A 10 -13.31 13.83 -9.55
C ILE A 10 -13.74 13.96 -11.03
N PRO A 11 -12.82 14.06 -12.01
CA PRO A 11 -13.19 14.14 -13.42
C PRO A 11 -13.92 12.89 -13.93
N THR A 12 -13.56 11.69 -13.46
CA THR A 12 -14.26 10.45 -13.84
C THR A 12 -15.70 10.46 -13.33
N THR A 13 -15.92 10.97 -12.12
CA THR A 13 -17.27 11.11 -11.56
C THR A 13 -18.10 12.14 -12.34
N ILE A 14 -17.50 13.26 -12.74
CA ILE A 14 -18.19 14.30 -13.53
C ILE A 14 -18.58 13.76 -14.91
N THR A 15 -17.65 13.11 -15.61
CA THR A 15 -17.90 12.49 -16.92
C THR A 15 -19.00 11.44 -16.85
N TRP A 16 -19.01 10.61 -15.81
CA TRP A 16 -20.09 9.65 -15.52
C TRP A 16 -21.45 10.33 -15.26
N GLY A 17 -21.46 11.41 -14.47
CA GLY A 17 -22.68 12.14 -14.14
C GLY A 17 -23.33 12.81 -15.35
N ILE A 18 -22.53 13.22 -16.35
CA ILE A 18 -23.03 13.77 -17.61
C ILE A 18 -23.59 12.66 -18.51
N GLY A 19 -22.95 11.49 -18.51
CA GLY A 19 -23.38 10.32 -19.25
C GLY A 19 -23.49 10.58 -20.77
N THR A 20 -24.62 10.20 -21.36
CA THR A 20 -24.83 10.25 -22.82
C THR A 20 -25.44 11.55 -23.33
N ILE A 21 -25.71 12.54 -22.46
CA ILE A 21 -26.36 13.81 -22.84
C ILE A 21 -25.55 14.56 -23.90
N ILE A 22 -24.23 14.44 -23.87
CA ILE A 22 -23.28 15.14 -24.76
C ILE A 22 -22.90 14.35 -26.02
N VAL A 23 -23.49 13.17 -26.24
CA VAL A 23 -23.12 12.27 -27.36
C VAL A 23 -23.41 12.88 -28.73
N GLN A 24 -24.41 13.76 -28.83
CA GLN A 24 -24.77 14.44 -30.09
C GLN A 24 -23.74 15.52 -30.50
N GLU A 25 -22.98 16.04 -29.54
CA GLU A 25 -21.98 17.08 -29.75
C GLU A 25 -20.60 16.45 -29.87
N GLU A 26 -20.20 16.11 -31.10
CA GLU A 26 -19.00 15.32 -31.42
C GLU A 26 -17.71 15.85 -30.75
N SER A 27 -17.48 17.16 -30.79
CA SER A 27 -16.29 17.78 -30.18
C SER A 27 -16.31 17.70 -28.66
N LEU A 28 -17.48 17.89 -28.05
CA LEU A 28 -17.65 17.82 -26.59
C LEU A 28 -17.51 16.38 -26.11
N CYS A 29 -18.14 15.44 -26.82
CA CYS A 29 -18.01 14.01 -26.62
C CYS A 29 -16.51 13.63 -26.67
N THR A 30 -15.79 14.05 -27.72
CA THR A 30 -14.36 13.73 -27.87
C THR A 30 -13.51 14.26 -26.71
N ALA A 31 -13.74 15.49 -26.28
CA ALA A 31 -13.02 16.08 -25.15
C ALA A 31 -13.31 15.32 -23.85
N PHE A 32 -14.58 15.04 -23.55
CA PHE A 32 -14.98 14.32 -22.34
C PHE A 32 -14.49 12.87 -22.34
N GLY A 33 -14.54 12.18 -23.48
CA GLY A 33 -14.02 10.82 -23.61
C GLY A 33 -12.50 10.75 -23.41
N ALA A 34 -11.75 11.75 -23.89
CA ALA A 34 -10.31 11.85 -23.65
C ALA A 34 -9.97 12.11 -22.17
N ILE A 35 -10.70 13.03 -21.53
CA ILE A 35 -10.58 13.31 -20.10
C ILE A 35 -10.89 12.05 -19.30
N HIS A 36 -11.98 11.35 -19.66
CA HIS A 36 -12.42 10.13 -19.01
C HIS A 36 -11.34 9.04 -19.08
N GLU A 37 -10.82 8.76 -20.28
CA GLU A 37 -9.74 7.77 -20.50
C GLU A 37 -8.49 8.10 -19.68
N PHE A 38 -8.02 9.35 -19.77
CA PHE A 38 -6.84 9.81 -19.06
C PHE A 38 -6.95 9.59 -17.56
N PHE A 39 -8.05 10.06 -16.96
CA PHE A 39 -8.21 10.02 -15.52
C PHE A 39 -8.54 8.62 -14.98
N LEU A 40 -9.22 7.75 -15.74
CA LEU A 40 -9.40 6.36 -15.31
C LEU A 40 -8.06 5.61 -15.26
N ILE A 41 -7.23 5.72 -16.31
CA ILE A 41 -5.92 5.07 -16.34
C ILE A 41 -5.02 5.63 -15.25
N THR A 42 -4.99 6.95 -15.08
CA THR A 42 -4.22 7.57 -14.01
C THR A 42 -4.71 7.16 -12.63
N THR A 43 -6.02 7.04 -12.40
CA THR A 43 -6.58 6.55 -11.12
C THR A 43 -6.08 5.14 -10.81
N ALA A 44 -6.13 4.22 -11.77
CA ALA A 44 -5.61 2.87 -11.60
C ALA A 44 -4.09 2.86 -11.30
N SER A 45 -3.31 3.67 -12.01
CA SER A 45 -1.87 3.81 -11.77
C SER A 45 -1.58 4.39 -10.37
N TRP A 46 -2.42 5.31 -9.87
CA TRP A 46 -2.30 5.82 -8.50
C TRP A 46 -2.62 4.75 -7.45
N HIS A 47 -3.56 3.84 -7.72
CA HIS A 47 -3.81 2.68 -6.85
C HIS A 47 -2.61 1.73 -6.79
N LEU A 48 -1.94 1.44 -7.93
CA LEU A 48 -0.70 0.68 -7.90
C LEU A 48 0.40 1.42 -7.13
N ASN A 49 0.57 2.73 -7.35
CA ASN A 49 1.53 3.51 -6.58
C ASN A 49 1.24 3.46 -5.07
N ALA A 50 -0.03 3.46 -4.67
CA ALA A 50 -0.42 3.33 -3.27
C ALA A 50 -0.04 1.97 -2.67
N SER A 51 -0.24 0.87 -3.40
CA SER A 51 0.17 -0.47 -2.93
C SER A 51 1.69 -0.60 -2.86
N LEU A 52 2.41 -0.11 -3.88
CA LEU A 52 3.88 -0.06 -3.88
C LEU A 52 4.43 0.79 -2.74
N LEU A 53 3.81 1.94 -2.46
CA LEU A 53 4.17 2.79 -1.33
C LEU A 53 4.04 2.03 0.00
N CYS A 54 2.93 1.32 0.21
CA CYS A 54 2.73 0.51 1.42
C CYS A 54 3.82 -0.56 1.55
N TRP A 55 4.16 -1.23 0.45
CA TRP A 55 5.23 -2.21 0.42
C TRP A 55 6.61 -1.61 0.74
N ILE A 56 6.95 -0.44 0.17
CA ILE A 56 8.21 0.27 0.47
C ILE A 56 8.26 0.67 1.94
N VAL A 57 7.18 1.23 2.49
CA VAL A 57 7.10 1.64 3.91
C VAL A 57 7.34 0.43 4.82
N VAL A 58 6.71 -0.72 4.53
CA VAL A 58 6.90 -1.94 5.33
C VAL A 58 8.33 -2.47 5.23
N LYS A 59 8.97 -2.41 4.06
CA LYS A 59 10.32 -2.97 3.87
C LYS A 59 11.45 -2.05 4.31
N ARG A 60 11.30 -0.74 4.16
CA ARG A 60 12.39 0.24 4.29
C ARG A 60 12.12 1.33 5.34
N GLY A 61 10.95 1.33 5.95
CA GLY A 61 10.49 2.43 6.80
C GLY A 61 10.22 3.71 6.01
N ASP A 62 9.88 4.77 6.74
CA ASP A 62 9.40 6.03 6.17
C ASP A 62 10.51 6.85 5.47
N LYS A 63 11.75 6.77 5.97
CA LYS A 63 12.88 7.60 5.51
C LYS A 63 13.22 7.43 4.02
N GLY A 64 12.86 6.30 3.41
CA GLY A 64 13.13 6.00 2.00
C GLY A 64 12.06 6.48 1.02
N VAL A 65 10.86 6.86 1.50
CA VAL A 65 9.69 7.07 0.65
C VAL A 65 9.80 8.33 -0.21
N SER A 66 10.33 9.42 0.35
CA SER A 66 10.36 10.74 -0.30
C SER A 66 11.09 10.73 -1.65
N LYS A 67 12.13 9.89 -1.79
CA LYS A 67 12.89 9.71 -3.03
C LYS A 67 12.04 9.16 -4.19
N TYR A 68 10.98 8.40 -3.89
CA TYR A 68 10.15 7.74 -4.90
C TYR A 68 9.03 8.63 -5.44
N TRP A 69 8.75 9.77 -4.80
CA TRP A 69 7.59 10.61 -5.12
C TRP A 69 7.56 11.09 -6.56
N ARG A 70 8.70 11.53 -7.09
CA ARG A 70 8.82 11.97 -8.49
C ARG A 70 8.50 10.85 -9.47
N TYR A 71 8.96 9.63 -9.18
CA TYR A 71 8.72 8.46 -10.04
C TYR A 71 7.24 8.07 -10.03
N PHE A 72 6.57 8.11 -8.87
CA PHE A 72 5.13 7.85 -8.78
C PHE A 72 4.31 8.84 -9.63
N HIS A 73 4.65 10.12 -9.58
CA HIS A 73 4.01 11.15 -10.39
C HIS A 73 4.22 10.93 -11.90
N ILE A 74 5.48 10.72 -12.32
CA ILE A 74 5.80 10.45 -13.72
C ILE A 74 5.05 9.22 -14.22
N TYR A 75 5.00 8.16 -13.40
CA TYR A 75 4.28 6.94 -13.74
C TYR A 75 2.77 7.16 -13.87
N ALA A 76 2.11 7.73 -12.86
CA ALA A 76 0.65 7.83 -12.85
C ALA A 76 0.10 8.80 -13.91
N TRP A 77 0.70 9.98 -14.04
CA TRP A 77 0.28 10.95 -15.05
C TRP A 77 0.77 10.56 -16.44
N GLY A 78 2.00 10.05 -16.55
CA GLY A 78 2.59 9.63 -17.81
C GLY A 78 1.86 8.45 -18.45
N THR A 79 1.40 7.47 -17.65
CA THR A 79 0.62 6.34 -18.17
C THR A 79 -0.75 6.78 -18.69
N GLY A 80 -1.49 7.61 -17.95
CA GLY A 80 -2.75 8.16 -18.44
C GLY A 80 -2.58 8.94 -19.74
N MET A 81 -1.54 9.79 -19.81
CA MET A 81 -1.21 10.55 -21.02
C MET A 81 -0.85 9.60 -22.18
N LEU A 82 0.04 8.64 -21.94
CA LEU A 82 0.54 7.72 -22.96
C LEU A 82 -0.60 6.94 -23.63
N PHE A 83 -1.48 6.31 -22.85
CA PHE A 83 -2.56 5.50 -23.40
C PHE A 83 -3.64 6.35 -24.08
N THR A 84 -3.94 7.54 -23.54
CA THR A 84 -4.86 8.48 -24.19
C THR A 84 -4.30 8.92 -25.54
N LEU A 85 -3.04 9.36 -25.63
CA LEU A 85 -2.43 9.71 -26.92
C LEU A 85 -2.33 8.52 -27.87
N ALA A 86 -1.95 7.34 -27.36
CA ALA A 86 -1.86 6.13 -28.17
C ALA A 86 -3.21 5.82 -28.84
N SER A 87 -4.34 6.06 -28.14
CA SER A 87 -5.67 5.86 -28.70
C SER A 87 -5.96 6.77 -29.91
N PHE A 88 -5.61 8.06 -29.81
CA PHE A 88 -5.79 9.03 -30.89
C PHE A 88 -4.85 8.76 -32.06
N ILE A 89 -3.59 8.40 -31.80
CA ILE A 89 -2.62 8.02 -32.83
C ILE A 89 -3.12 6.80 -33.59
N ALA A 90 -3.56 5.76 -32.89
CA ALA A 90 -4.09 4.55 -33.52
C ALA A 90 -5.39 4.85 -34.30
N GLY A 91 -6.25 5.73 -33.81
CA GLY A 91 -7.41 6.23 -34.55
C GLY A 91 -7.03 6.91 -35.87
N ALA A 92 -6.00 7.77 -35.85
CA ALA A 92 -5.50 8.44 -37.04
C ALA A 92 -4.94 7.46 -38.09
N PHE A 93 -4.32 6.36 -37.66
CA PHE A 93 -3.84 5.31 -38.55
C PHE A 93 -4.97 4.44 -39.12
N LEU A 94 -5.99 4.12 -38.32
CA LEU A 94 -7.06 3.20 -38.71
C LEU A 94 -8.18 3.86 -39.54
N GLN A 95 -8.35 5.18 -39.44
CA GLN A 95 -9.28 5.98 -40.25
C GLN A 95 -10.75 5.48 -40.24
N ARG A 96 -11.21 4.89 -39.14
CA ARG A 96 -12.59 4.38 -39.00
C ARG A 96 -13.59 5.45 -38.53
N GLY A 97 -13.18 6.72 -38.45
CA GLY A 97 -13.96 7.82 -37.86
C GLY A 97 -13.43 8.25 -36.49
N ASN A 98 -14.28 8.84 -35.65
CA ASN A 98 -13.88 9.33 -34.33
C ASN A 98 -13.62 8.21 -33.33
N VAL A 99 -12.49 8.33 -32.63
CA VAL A 99 -12.08 7.38 -31.58
C VAL A 99 -13.07 7.40 -30.41
N MET A 100 -13.51 8.60 -30.04
CA MET A 100 -14.46 8.84 -28.96
C MET A 100 -15.88 9.01 -29.52
N GLY A 101 -16.87 8.38 -28.90
CA GLY A 101 -18.27 8.35 -29.30
C GLY A 101 -19.16 7.66 -28.25
N ASP A 102 -20.32 7.18 -28.67
CA ASP A 102 -21.28 6.53 -27.76
C ASP A 102 -20.76 5.17 -27.24
N ALA A 103 -20.50 5.08 -25.93
CA ALA A 103 -20.07 3.87 -25.25
C ALA A 103 -21.17 3.26 -24.35
N THR A 104 -22.44 3.49 -24.69
CA THR A 104 -23.67 3.04 -23.97
C THR A 104 -24.02 3.86 -22.74
N PHE A 105 -23.05 4.17 -21.86
CA PHE A 105 -23.32 4.89 -20.62
C PHE A 105 -22.71 6.30 -20.58
N GLU A 106 -21.78 6.57 -21.48
CA GLU A 106 -20.96 7.77 -21.47
C GLU A 106 -20.34 8.01 -22.85
N CYS A 107 -19.80 9.20 -23.07
CA CYS A 107 -18.91 9.39 -24.20
C CYS A 107 -17.52 8.83 -23.88
N TRP A 108 -17.11 7.81 -24.62
CA TRP A 108 -15.81 7.15 -24.48
C TRP A 108 -15.46 6.44 -25.79
N PHE A 109 -14.64 5.39 -25.83
CA PHE A 109 -14.33 4.68 -27.08
C PHE A 109 -15.61 4.32 -27.85
N GLY A 110 -15.73 4.78 -29.10
CA GLY A 110 -16.89 4.47 -29.93
C GLY A 110 -16.96 2.99 -30.35
N PRO A 111 -18.10 2.52 -30.88
CA PRO A 111 -18.27 1.13 -31.31
C PRO A 111 -17.31 0.73 -32.45
N LEU A 112 -16.85 1.69 -33.26
CA LEU A 112 -15.91 1.49 -34.37
C LEU A 112 -14.48 1.16 -33.90
N TYR A 113 -14.19 1.42 -32.62
CA TYR A 113 -12.88 1.23 -31.98
C TYR A 113 -12.99 0.40 -30.70
N ALA A 114 -13.93 -0.56 -30.69
CA ALA A 114 -14.10 -1.48 -29.57
C ALA A 114 -12.81 -2.27 -29.27
N ASP A 115 -11.99 -2.53 -30.29
CA ASP A 115 -10.66 -3.16 -30.19
C ASP A 115 -9.65 -2.29 -29.43
N LEU A 116 -9.59 -0.99 -29.70
CA LEU A 116 -8.71 -0.09 -28.93
C LEU A 116 -9.10 -0.01 -27.46
N ARG A 117 -10.41 -0.04 -27.16
CA ARG A 117 -10.88 -0.10 -25.76
C ARG A 117 -10.28 -1.31 -25.01
N ILE A 118 -10.05 -2.42 -25.70
CA ILE A 118 -9.42 -3.61 -25.12
C ILE A 118 -7.95 -3.32 -24.80
N TRP A 119 -7.22 -2.87 -25.82
CA TRP A 119 -5.76 -2.78 -25.78
C TRP A 119 -5.26 -1.58 -24.99
N CYS A 120 -5.87 -0.41 -25.19
CA CYS A 120 -5.47 0.83 -24.53
C CYS A 120 -5.98 0.91 -23.09
N PHE A 121 -7.13 0.31 -22.80
CA PHE A 121 -7.76 0.43 -21.50
C PHE A 121 -7.78 -0.89 -20.72
N TYR A 122 -8.59 -1.88 -21.13
CA TYR A 122 -8.83 -3.06 -20.29
C TYR A 122 -7.57 -3.87 -20.00
N PHE A 123 -6.75 -4.13 -21.00
CA PHE A 123 -5.51 -4.88 -20.84
C PHE A 123 -4.59 -4.23 -19.80
N TRP A 124 -4.43 -2.91 -19.89
CA TRP A 124 -3.62 -2.15 -18.94
C TRP A 124 -4.22 -2.18 -17.52
N ILE A 125 -5.53 -1.96 -17.39
CA ILE A 125 -6.22 -2.02 -16.10
C ILE A 125 -6.10 -3.41 -15.46
N TRP A 126 -6.21 -4.49 -16.24
CA TRP A 126 -6.05 -5.85 -15.72
C TRP A 126 -4.63 -6.14 -15.27
N LEU A 127 -3.63 -5.65 -16.01
CA LEU A 127 -2.23 -5.73 -15.57
C LEU A 127 -2.03 -5.00 -14.24
N GLN A 128 -2.53 -3.77 -14.12
CA GLN A 128 -2.48 -2.98 -12.88
C GLN A 128 -3.17 -3.71 -11.72
N PHE A 129 -4.38 -4.22 -11.96
CA PHE A 129 -5.15 -4.99 -11.00
C PHE A 129 -4.37 -6.22 -10.51
N GLY A 130 -3.78 -7.00 -11.43
CA GLY A 130 -2.95 -8.15 -11.07
C GLY A 130 -1.73 -7.76 -10.22
N LEU A 131 -1.04 -6.67 -10.58
CA LEU A 131 0.09 -6.16 -9.82
C LEU A 131 -0.30 -5.65 -8.42
N ILE A 132 -1.45 -5.00 -8.30
CA ILE A 132 -2.01 -4.56 -7.02
C ILE A 132 -2.27 -5.78 -6.12
N VAL A 133 -2.98 -6.79 -6.64
CA VAL A 133 -3.26 -8.04 -5.91
C VAL A 133 -1.96 -8.72 -5.47
N ALA A 134 -1.01 -8.90 -6.38
CA ALA A 134 0.28 -9.50 -6.06
C ALA A 134 1.04 -8.74 -4.96
N THR A 135 1.05 -7.41 -5.02
CA THR A 135 1.71 -6.56 -4.02
C THR A 135 1.06 -6.72 -2.64
N TYR A 136 -0.27 -6.80 -2.57
CA TYR A 136 -0.98 -7.01 -1.30
C TYR A 136 -0.77 -8.42 -0.73
N ILE A 137 -0.70 -9.45 -1.57
CA ILE A 137 -0.35 -10.81 -1.15
C ILE A 137 1.05 -10.81 -0.51
N VAL A 138 2.04 -10.20 -1.17
CA VAL A 138 3.41 -10.08 -0.64
C VAL A 138 3.45 -9.27 0.66
N LEU A 139 2.64 -8.21 0.75
CA LEU A 139 2.51 -7.39 1.95
C LEU A 139 1.96 -8.20 3.12
N ALA A 140 0.91 -8.99 2.90
CA ALA A 140 0.31 -9.85 3.91
C ALA A 140 1.31 -10.89 4.42
N PHE A 141 2.00 -11.61 3.52
CA PHE A 141 3.04 -12.57 3.92
C PHE A 141 4.19 -11.91 4.70
N THR A 142 4.61 -10.71 4.28
CA THR A 142 5.63 -9.96 5.00
C THR A 142 5.15 -9.58 6.40
N ALA A 143 3.90 -9.11 6.54
CA ALA A 143 3.32 -8.76 7.83
C ALA A 143 3.25 -9.95 8.78
N PHE A 144 2.79 -11.12 8.31
CA PHE A 144 2.76 -12.34 9.11
C PHE A 144 4.16 -12.79 9.56
N THR A 145 5.17 -12.63 8.70
CA THR A 145 6.55 -12.97 9.05
C THR A 145 7.08 -12.08 10.16
N VAL A 146 6.87 -10.76 10.03
CA VAL A 146 7.30 -9.78 11.04
C VAL A 146 6.60 -10.00 12.38
N GLU A 147 5.30 -10.31 12.36
CA GLU A 147 4.55 -10.60 13.58
C GLU A 147 5.08 -11.83 14.31
N ARG A 148 5.35 -12.92 13.58
CA ARG A 148 5.93 -14.15 14.16
C ARG A 148 7.31 -13.89 14.78
N ASP A 149 8.14 -13.10 14.11
CA ASP A 149 9.48 -12.77 14.61
C ASP A 149 9.37 -11.92 15.90
N LEU A 150 8.45 -10.94 15.93
CA LEU A 150 8.18 -10.13 17.13
C LEU A 150 7.68 -10.97 18.31
N GLN A 151 6.77 -11.92 18.08
CA GLN A 151 6.29 -12.83 19.12
C GLN A 151 7.45 -13.67 19.70
N THR A 152 8.37 -14.13 18.84
CA THR A 152 9.56 -14.89 19.25
C THR A 152 10.50 -14.04 20.10
N PHE A 153 10.72 -12.77 19.73
CA PHE A 153 11.54 -11.85 20.53
C PHE A 153 10.90 -11.51 21.89
N GLN A 154 9.58 -11.31 21.93
CA GLN A 154 8.86 -11.06 23.19
C GLN A 154 8.96 -12.25 24.14
N GLN A 155 8.83 -13.47 23.61
CA GLN A 155 8.98 -14.68 24.41
C GLN A 155 10.40 -14.82 24.99
N SER A 156 11.43 -14.63 24.14
CA SER A 156 12.83 -14.66 24.57
C SER A 156 13.17 -13.60 25.63
N SER A 157 12.61 -12.39 25.50
CA SER A 157 12.77 -11.33 26.49
C SER A 157 12.13 -11.68 27.83
N ASN A 158 10.93 -12.28 27.82
CA ASN A 158 10.24 -12.71 29.04
C ASN A 158 11.00 -13.83 29.76
N ASP A 159 11.60 -14.76 29.02
CA ASP A 159 12.41 -15.84 29.60
C ASP A 159 13.70 -15.30 30.24
N THR A 160 14.34 -14.31 29.62
CA THR A 160 15.53 -13.65 30.18
C THR A 160 15.22 -12.93 31.51
N VAL A 161 14.08 -12.22 31.59
CA VAL A 161 13.64 -11.56 32.82
C VAL A 161 13.29 -12.58 33.91
N ARG A 162 12.64 -13.70 33.55
CA ARG A 162 12.34 -14.80 34.48
C ARG A 162 13.62 -15.45 35.03
N LEU A 163 14.63 -15.68 34.19
CA LEU A 163 15.91 -16.24 34.63
C LEU A 163 16.64 -15.28 35.57
N ALA A 164 16.66 -13.98 35.27
CA ALA A 164 17.27 -12.98 36.14
C ALA A 164 16.58 -12.87 37.51
N PHE A 165 15.26 -13.07 37.58
CA PHE A 165 14.50 -13.04 38.83
C PHE A 165 14.62 -14.36 39.62
N SER A 166 14.75 -15.49 38.92
CA SER A 166 14.93 -16.82 39.53
C SER A 166 16.33 -17.05 40.08
N SER A 167 17.34 -16.31 39.61
CA SER A 167 18.65 -16.20 40.27
C SER A 167 18.57 -15.28 41.49
N THR A 168 17.63 -15.55 42.39
CA THR A 168 17.72 -15.03 43.76
C THR A 168 18.99 -15.63 44.35
N PRO A 169 19.92 -14.83 44.92
CA PRO A 169 21.13 -15.38 45.51
C PRO A 169 20.72 -16.26 46.67
N SER A 170 20.78 -17.58 46.46
CA SER A 170 20.89 -18.53 47.54
C SER A 170 22.08 -18.06 48.37
N VAL A 171 21.81 -17.52 49.56
CA VAL A 171 22.81 -17.23 50.58
C VAL A 171 23.41 -18.60 50.94
N VAL A 172 24.40 -19.02 50.15
CA VAL A 172 25.24 -20.16 50.46
C VAL A 172 26.17 -19.65 51.55
N SER A 173 25.79 -19.95 52.79
CA SER A 173 26.64 -19.85 53.96
C SER A 173 27.83 -20.77 53.76
N THR A 174 28.90 -20.28 53.13
CA THR A 174 30.17 -20.99 53.03
C THR A 174 30.84 -21.00 54.40
N ASN A 175 30.72 -22.14 55.10
CA ASN A 175 31.63 -22.47 56.18
C ASN A 175 33.04 -22.59 55.60
N ILE A 176 33.90 -21.64 55.98
CA ILE A 176 35.32 -21.63 55.68
C ILE A 176 35.96 -22.77 56.47
N SER A 177 36.32 -23.85 55.79
CA SER A 177 37.27 -24.84 56.31
C SER A 177 38.57 -24.65 55.54
N SER A 178 39.56 -24.15 56.27
CA SER A 178 40.95 -24.01 55.86
C SER A 178 41.59 -25.38 55.75
N ASP A 179 42.12 -25.74 54.57
CA ASP A 179 43.21 -26.69 54.50
C ASP A 179 44.19 -26.32 53.39
N ASN A 180 45.46 -26.42 53.77
CA ASN A 180 46.65 -26.04 53.03
C ASN A 180 47.06 -27.12 52.01
N VAL A 181 47.92 -26.69 51.09
CA VAL A 181 49.11 -27.40 50.54
C VAL A 181 49.14 -27.63 49.01
N SER A 182 50.01 -26.81 48.39
CA SER A 182 51.00 -27.07 47.33
C SER A 182 50.63 -27.37 45.87
N ALA A 183 50.97 -26.34 45.07
CA ALA A 183 52.06 -26.31 44.07
C ALA A 183 51.89 -26.92 42.65
N ALA A 184 52.22 -26.03 41.70
CA ALA A 184 52.83 -26.23 40.38
C ALA A 184 51.93 -26.58 39.18
N ASN A 185 51.63 -25.56 38.36
CA ASN A 185 52.10 -25.39 36.96
C ASN A 185 51.22 -24.33 36.26
N ILE A 186 51.74 -23.13 36.00
CA ILE A 186 52.32 -22.69 34.72
C ILE A 186 51.37 -22.92 33.53
N LEU A 187 50.60 -21.89 33.16
CA LEU A 187 50.51 -21.40 31.79
C LEU A 187 49.92 -19.98 31.74
N SER A 188 50.73 -19.09 31.19
CA SER A 188 50.50 -17.67 31.01
C SER A 188 49.48 -17.42 29.90
N VAL A 189 48.30 -16.90 30.26
CA VAL A 189 47.43 -16.15 29.35
C VAL A 189 47.30 -14.74 29.91
N LYS A 190 47.94 -13.78 29.23
CA LYS A 190 47.83 -12.35 29.50
C LYS A 190 46.37 -11.92 29.33
N SER A 191 45.63 -11.82 30.42
CA SER A 191 44.44 -10.98 30.52
C SER A 191 44.83 -9.69 31.23
N SER A 192 44.91 -8.61 30.45
CA SER A 192 45.09 -7.25 30.93
C SER A 192 43.79 -6.80 31.60
N THR A 193 43.62 -7.16 32.87
CA THR A 193 42.52 -6.69 33.72
C THR A 193 43.05 -5.50 34.50
N GLN A 194 42.93 -4.30 33.92
CA GLN A 194 43.06 -3.08 34.70
C GLN A 194 41.73 -2.79 35.39
N ASN A 195 41.79 -2.90 36.72
CA ASN A 195 40.91 -2.20 37.63
C ASN A 195 40.79 -0.73 37.23
N LEU A 196 39.56 -0.23 37.08
CA LEU A 196 39.27 1.17 37.33
C LEU A 196 37.92 1.30 38.02
N SER A 197 37.95 1.12 39.33
CA SER A 197 36.98 1.65 40.26
C SER A 197 37.11 3.17 40.28
N ASN A 198 36.48 3.87 39.34
CA ASN A 198 36.30 5.31 39.40
C ASN A 198 34.81 5.63 39.61
N VAL A 199 34.51 5.85 40.88
CA VAL A 199 33.40 6.67 41.35
C VAL A 199 33.53 8.05 40.72
N ILE A 200 32.65 8.39 39.77
CA ILE A 200 32.36 9.77 39.40
C ILE A 200 30.93 10.04 39.83
N ALA A 201 30.80 10.72 40.96
CA ALA A 201 29.58 11.40 41.35
C ALA A 201 29.34 12.55 40.35
N VAL A 202 28.49 12.31 39.34
CA VAL A 202 27.99 13.37 38.46
C VAL A 202 26.82 14.05 39.15
N SER A 203 27.12 15.20 39.74
CA SER A 203 26.18 16.17 40.27
C SER A 203 25.35 16.80 39.14
N GLY A 204 24.02 16.83 39.28
CA GLY A 204 23.20 17.94 38.81
C GLY A 204 22.81 18.00 37.32
N THR A 205 21.67 17.37 36.99
CA THR A 205 20.48 18.00 36.34
C THR A 205 20.74 18.86 35.08
N HIS A 206 20.56 18.37 33.84
CA HIS A 206 19.34 17.79 33.28
C HIS A 206 19.63 16.44 32.62
N ALA A 207 19.42 15.35 33.37
CA ALA A 207 19.15 14.07 32.73
C ALA A 207 17.83 14.25 31.96
N LYS A 208 17.91 14.56 30.66
CA LYS A 208 16.81 14.25 29.75
C LYS A 208 16.59 12.77 29.94
N THR A 209 15.56 12.41 30.70
CA THR A 209 15.02 11.06 30.74
C THR A 209 14.77 10.71 29.29
N TYR A 210 15.74 10.01 28.70
CA TYR A 210 15.58 9.41 27.40
C TYR A 210 14.53 8.35 27.67
N LYS A 211 13.25 8.73 27.48
CA LYS A 211 12.18 7.76 27.40
C LYS A 211 12.63 6.85 26.28
N ASN A 212 13.16 5.69 26.64
CA ASN A 212 13.42 4.64 25.69
C ASN A 212 12.14 4.52 24.89
N PRO A 213 12.17 4.78 23.57
CA PRO A 213 10.97 4.71 22.76
C PRO A 213 10.39 3.32 23.02
N THR A 214 9.22 3.31 23.64
CA THR A 214 8.53 2.07 23.94
C THR A 214 8.36 1.37 22.61
N ILE A 215 9.01 0.21 22.43
CA ILE A 215 9.04 -0.55 21.17
C ILE A 215 7.61 -0.85 20.66
N GLY A 216 6.60 -0.74 21.52
CA GLY A 216 5.18 -0.80 21.17
C GLY A 216 4.63 0.35 20.29
N ASP A 217 5.21 1.55 20.32
CA ASP A 217 4.61 2.69 19.62
C ASP A 217 4.84 2.64 18.10
N GLU A 218 6.05 2.30 17.63
CA GLU A 218 6.32 2.21 16.18
C GLU A 218 5.56 1.06 15.50
N THR A 219 5.43 -0.09 16.17
CA THR A 219 4.69 -1.26 15.64
C THR A 219 3.19 -0.97 15.51
N SER A 220 2.64 -0.10 16.37
CA SER A 220 1.24 0.35 16.28
C SER A 220 0.98 1.25 15.06
N VAL A 221 1.95 2.06 14.65
CA VAL A 221 1.83 2.94 13.48
C VAL A 221 1.91 2.13 12.20
N LEU A 222 2.87 1.19 12.12
CA LEU A 222 3.05 0.34 10.95
C LEU A 222 1.83 -0.54 10.69
N SER A 223 1.32 -1.21 11.73
CA SER A 223 0.11 -2.03 11.63
C SER A 223 -1.10 -1.22 11.18
N ARG A 224 -1.24 0.03 11.64
CA ARG A 224 -2.33 0.93 11.21
C ARG A 224 -2.24 1.29 9.73
N VAL A 225 -1.05 1.58 9.22
CA VAL A 225 -0.83 1.86 7.79
C VAL A 225 -1.15 0.63 6.94
N VAL A 226 -0.69 -0.55 7.36
CA VAL A 226 -0.97 -1.81 6.66
C VAL A 226 -2.46 -2.12 6.64
N VAL A 227 -3.15 -2.03 7.78
CA VAL A 227 -4.60 -2.28 7.85
C VAL A 227 -5.38 -1.32 6.96
N ARG A 228 -5.06 -0.01 7.00
CA ARG A 228 -5.69 1.00 6.12
C ARG A 228 -5.45 0.65 4.64
N GLY A 229 -4.21 0.30 4.29
CA GLY A 229 -3.83 -0.11 2.95
C GLY A 229 -4.59 -1.36 2.48
N THR A 230 -4.70 -2.38 3.33
CA THR A 230 -5.43 -3.62 3.04
C THR A 230 -6.90 -3.37 2.81
N ILE A 231 -7.58 -2.56 3.64
CA ILE A 231 -9.00 -2.26 3.45
C ILE A 231 -9.24 -1.54 2.11
N VAL A 232 -8.41 -0.56 1.77
CA VAL A 232 -8.49 0.13 0.48
C VAL A 232 -8.23 -0.83 -0.69
N GLY A 233 -7.22 -1.68 -0.57
CA GLY A 233 -6.87 -2.69 -1.57
C GLY A 233 -7.98 -3.71 -1.80
N THR A 234 -8.55 -4.25 -0.72
CA THR A 234 -9.68 -5.19 -0.79
C THR A 234 -10.91 -4.52 -1.38
N GLY A 235 -11.22 -3.29 -0.97
CA GLY A 235 -12.31 -2.51 -1.56
C GLY A 235 -12.13 -2.36 -3.07
N PHE A 236 -10.95 -1.93 -3.52
CA PHE A 236 -10.62 -1.82 -4.94
C PHE A 236 -10.84 -3.15 -5.66
N VAL A 237 -10.31 -4.26 -5.12
CA VAL A 237 -10.47 -5.59 -5.74
C VAL A 237 -11.93 -5.99 -5.87
N LEU A 238 -12.73 -5.83 -4.81
CA LEU A 238 -14.14 -6.20 -4.80
C LEU A 238 -14.96 -5.37 -5.81
N PHE A 239 -14.81 -4.05 -5.76
CA PHE A 239 -15.59 -3.15 -6.60
C PHE A 239 -15.18 -3.20 -8.08
N TRP A 240 -13.91 -3.49 -8.40
CA TRP A 240 -13.45 -3.61 -9.78
C TRP A 240 -13.64 -5.00 -10.40
N SER A 241 -13.80 -6.04 -9.58
CA SER A 241 -14.04 -7.40 -10.07
C SER A 241 -15.38 -7.51 -10.82
N ILE A 242 -16.42 -6.81 -10.36
CA ILE A 242 -17.76 -6.86 -10.98
C ILE A 242 -17.77 -6.23 -12.38
N PRO A 243 -17.32 -4.98 -12.59
CA PRO A 243 -17.14 -4.41 -13.92
C PRO A 243 -16.22 -5.26 -14.80
N THR A 244 -15.15 -5.81 -14.24
CA THR A 244 -14.22 -6.67 -14.99
C THR A 244 -14.93 -7.93 -15.50
N ALA A 245 -15.69 -8.62 -14.65
CA ALA A 245 -16.47 -9.80 -15.02
C ALA A 245 -17.50 -9.47 -16.12
N LEU A 246 -18.23 -8.35 -15.97
CA LEU A 246 -19.18 -7.86 -16.98
C LEU A 246 -18.49 -7.70 -18.35
N ARG A 247 -17.27 -7.14 -18.36
CA ARG A 247 -16.53 -6.92 -19.60
C ARG A 247 -16.02 -8.22 -20.18
N VAL A 248 -15.41 -9.10 -19.37
CA VAL A 248 -14.99 -10.45 -19.79
C VAL A 248 -16.14 -11.23 -20.43
N MET A 249 -17.35 -11.16 -19.88
CA MET A 249 -18.53 -11.75 -20.51
C MET A 249 -18.83 -11.15 -21.89
N GLY A 250 -18.79 -9.82 -22.00
CA GLY A 250 -18.95 -9.12 -23.27
C GLY A 250 -17.89 -9.53 -24.31
N PHE A 251 -16.64 -9.70 -23.90
CA PHE A 251 -15.55 -10.21 -24.74
C PHE A 251 -15.82 -11.62 -25.28
N MET A 252 -16.42 -12.48 -24.46
CA MET A 252 -16.79 -13.84 -24.84
C MET A 252 -18.07 -13.91 -25.68
N ASN A 253 -18.63 -12.77 -26.10
CA ASN A 253 -19.93 -12.66 -26.76
C ASN A 253 -21.07 -13.31 -25.96
N LEU A 254 -20.94 -13.39 -24.64
CA LEU A 254 -21.99 -13.87 -23.76
C LEU A 254 -23.00 -12.75 -23.51
N LYS A 255 -24.30 -13.08 -23.54
CA LYS A 255 -25.36 -12.13 -23.22
C LYS A 255 -25.18 -11.66 -21.78
N THR A 256 -24.86 -10.38 -21.59
CA THR A 256 -24.71 -9.79 -20.26
C THR A 256 -26.08 -9.55 -19.64
N PRO A 257 -26.35 -10.08 -18.44
CA PRO A 257 -27.63 -9.86 -17.80
C PRO A 257 -27.71 -8.42 -17.25
N PHE A 258 -28.90 -7.81 -17.34
CA PHE A 258 -29.12 -6.43 -16.92
C PHE A 258 -28.68 -6.16 -15.46
N TRP A 259 -28.93 -7.10 -14.55
CA TRP A 259 -28.56 -6.96 -13.14
C TRP A 259 -27.04 -6.82 -12.94
N LEU A 260 -26.22 -7.47 -13.77
CA LEU A 260 -24.76 -7.39 -13.67
C LEU A 260 -24.26 -6.03 -14.17
N THR A 261 -24.89 -5.50 -15.22
CA THR A 261 -24.65 -4.15 -15.73
C THR A 261 -24.99 -3.09 -14.68
N LEU A 262 -26.15 -3.22 -14.02
CA LEU A 262 -26.56 -2.35 -12.92
C LEU A 262 -25.56 -2.43 -11.76
N LEU A 263 -25.17 -3.63 -11.36
CA LEU A 263 -24.22 -3.85 -10.27
C LEU A 263 -22.82 -3.29 -10.60
N ALA A 264 -22.38 -3.35 -11.85
CA ALA A 264 -21.13 -2.73 -12.28
C ALA A 264 -21.17 -1.20 -12.14
N GLY A 265 -22.29 -0.56 -12.53
CA GLY A 265 -22.49 0.87 -12.33
C GLY A 265 -22.46 1.26 -10.85
N ILE A 266 -23.17 0.52 -10.00
CA ILE A 266 -23.16 0.72 -8.53
C ILE A 266 -21.74 0.52 -7.97
N SER A 267 -21.03 -0.50 -8.42
CA SER A 267 -19.69 -0.84 -7.91
C SER A 267 -18.67 0.24 -8.26
N LEU A 268 -18.71 0.77 -9.49
CA LEU A 268 -17.84 1.86 -9.92
C LEU A 268 -18.17 3.18 -9.22
N GLY A 269 -19.45 3.47 -8.97
CA GLY A 269 -19.85 4.61 -8.14
C GLY A 269 -19.40 4.47 -6.68
N ALA A 270 -19.52 3.25 -6.12
CA ALA A 270 -19.15 2.97 -4.73
C ALA A 270 -17.64 2.92 -4.50
N SER A 271 -16.83 2.57 -5.51
CA SER A 271 -15.37 2.48 -5.33
C SER A 271 -14.74 3.80 -4.91
N GLY A 272 -15.24 4.93 -5.43
CA GLY A 272 -14.78 6.26 -5.03
C GLY A 272 -15.13 6.64 -3.58
N LEU A 273 -16.12 5.97 -2.96
CA LEU A 273 -16.52 6.21 -1.57
C LEU A 273 -15.65 5.45 -0.56
N CYS A 274 -15.00 4.36 -0.97
CA CYS A 274 -14.16 3.57 -0.07
C CYS A 274 -12.96 4.34 0.46
N ASN A 275 -12.32 5.13 -0.41
CA ASN A 275 -11.15 5.94 -0.07
C ASN A 275 -11.44 6.93 1.08
N PRO A 276 -12.46 7.83 0.96
CA PRO A 276 -12.81 8.75 2.04
C PRO A 276 -13.38 8.04 3.25
N ALA A 277 -14.18 6.97 3.08
CA ALA A 277 -14.74 6.23 4.22
C ALA A 277 -13.65 5.66 5.13
N VAL A 278 -12.62 5.03 4.56
CA VAL A 278 -11.46 4.55 5.32
C VAL A 278 -10.76 5.71 6.02
N TYR A 279 -10.53 6.82 5.33
CA TYR A 279 -9.88 7.99 5.93
C TYR A 279 -10.63 8.51 7.17
N PHE A 280 -11.94 8.70 7.08
CA PHE A 280 -12.75 9.21 8.20
C PHE A 280 -12.89 8.23 9.36
N VAL A 281 -13.10 6.94 9.07
CA VAL A 281 -13.22 5.90 10.11
C VAL A 281 -11.95 5.82 10.96
N PHE A 282 -10.79 5.88 10.31
CA PHE A 282 -9.53 5.74 11.02
C PHE A 282 -9.06 7.04 11.68
N ARG A 283 -9.42 8.22 11.17
CA ARG A 283 -9.09 9.50 11.83
C ARG A 283 -9.72 9.61 13.21
N LYS A 284 -10.99 9.21 13.37
CA LYS A 284 -11.72 9.28 14.65
C LYS A 284 -11.10 8.41 15.76
N ARG A 285 -10.25 7.44 15.40
CA ARG A 285 -9.55 6.58 16.36
C ARG A 285 -8.25 7.21 16.87
N ASP A 286 -7.68 8.16 16.12
CA ASP A 286 -6.42 8.83 16.48
C ASP A 286 -6.67 9.98 17.49
N GLU A 287 -7.93 10.43 17.61
CA GLU A 287 -8.36 11.52 18.51
C GLU A 287 -8.87 11.02 19.88
N ARG A 288 -8.93 9.71 20.12
CA ARG A 288 -9.32 9.10 21.41
C ARG A 288 -8.12 8.43 22.07
#